data_AF-A0A7F8RRD2-F1
#
_entry.id   AF-A0A7F8RRD2-F1
#
_cell.length_a   1.000
_cell.length_b   1.000
_cell.length_c   1.000
_cell.angle_alpha   90.00
_cell.angle_beta   90.00
_cell.angle_gamma   90.00
#
_symmetry.space_group_name_H-M   'P 1'
#
loop_
_entity.id
_entity.type
_entity.pdbx_description
1 polymer ?
#
loop_
_entity_poly.entity_id
_entity_poly.type
_entity_poly.pdbx_seq_one_letter_code
_entity_poly.pdbx_strand_id
1 'polypeptide(L)'
;MNIEEGNPEEEMMGMCNCRRELALHTCPNQCVCSPSSLLPHEGKPQGGSVAIQLPGKLFTDFEAWDPHRPQGRRPEIQGPKYCHSSFDAITVDGQQRLYIFQGSHFWEVAADGNVSEPRPLQERWAGLPPHIEAAAVSLDSGDFYFFKGSRCWRFRGPKPVWGSPQLCRAGGLPRHPDAALFFPPLSRLILFKGAHYYVLARDGLQVEPYYPRGLQDWGGVPEEVSGALPRLDGSIVFFRDDRYWRLDQARLQATASGRWAAELPWMGCWHANSGGSLF
;
A
#
# COMPACT_ATOMS: atom_id res chain seq x y z
N MET A 1 72.22 -26.06 12.51
CA MET A 1 71.70 -25.86 13.88
C MET A 1 70.21 -25.62 13.76
N ASN A 2 69.47 -26.37 14.56
CA ASN A 2 68.01 -26.57 14.54
C ASN A 2 67.22 -25.30 14.95
N ILE A 3 66.09 -24.98 14.30
CA ILE A 3 64.65 -25.31 14.56
C ILE A 3 64.03 -24.55 15.77
N GLU A 4 62.98 -23.75 15.52
CA GLU A 4 61.57 -23.84 16.02
C GLU A 4 60.85 -22.48 15.79
N GLU A 5 59.84 -22.43 14.90
CA GLU A 5 58.36 -22.53 15.11
C GLU A 5 57.75 -21.25 15.73
N GLY A 6 56.62 -20.67 15.30
CA GLY A 6 55.54 -21.16 14.42
C GLY A 6 54.67 -20.03 13.81
N ASN A 7 53.61 -20.48 13.15
CA ASN A 7 52.88 -19.99 11.96
C ASN A 7 51.77 -18.92 12.24
N PRO A 8 51.18 -18.28 11.19
CA PRO A 8 50.35 -17.08 11.23
C PRO A 8 48.85 -17.35 11.14
N GLU A 9 48.05 -16.32 11.43
CA GLU A 9 46.61 -16.29 11.12
C GLU A 9 46.38 -15.65 9.74
N GLU A 10 46.00 -16.51 8.80
CA GLU A 10 45.36 -16.21 7.51
C GLU A 10 43.93 -16.76 7.64
N GLU A 11 42.91 -15.90 7.73
CA GLU A 11 41.52 -16.36 7.65
C GLU A 11 40.92 -16.01 6.30
N MET A 12 40.63 -17.09 5.59
CA MET A 12 40.28 -17.23 4.20
C MET A 12 38.76 -17.17 4.02
N MET A 13 38.38 -16.58 2.89
CA MET A 13 37.08 -16.60 2.25
C MET A 13 36.47 -18.03 2.22
N GLY A 14 35.34 -18.22 2.91
CA GLY A 14 34.61 -19.49 2.96
C GLY A 14 33.33 -19.46 2.12
N MET A 15 33.38 -20.14 0.97
CA MET A 15 32.31 -20.35 0.01
C MET A 15 31.18 -21.24 0.55
N CYS A 16 29.92 -20.85 0.34
CA CYS A 16 28.77 -21.76 0.47
C CYS A 16 28.70 -22.68 -0.76
N ASN A 17 29.17 -23.93 -0.61
CA ASN A 17 28.91 -25.00 -1.58
C ASN A 17 27.60 -25.73 -1.22
N CYS A 18 26.58 -25.61 -2.07
CA CYS A 18 25.42 -26.51 -2.06
C CYS A 18 25.76 -27.80 -2.80
N ARG A 19 25.96 -28.90 -2.07
CA ARG A 19 25.98 -30.25 -2.66
C ARG A 19 24.57 -30.83 -2.61
N ARG A 20 24.08 -31.28 -3.76
CA ARG A 20 22.88 -32.11 -3.89
C ARG A 20 23.13 -33.46 -3.23
N GLU A 21 22.22 -33.91 -2.39
CA GLU A 21 21.98 -35.33 -2.17
C GLU A 21 20.49 -35.56 -1.88
N LEU A 22 19.97 -36.63 -2.51
CA LEU A 22 18.58 -37.05 -2.50
C LEU A 22 18.26 -37.85 -1.23
N ALA A 23 16.99 -37.75 -0.85
CA ALA A 23 16.15 -38.80 -0.28
C ALA A 23 16.04 -38.93 1.26
N LEU A 24 14.78 -38.70 1.67
CA LEU A 24 13.96 -39.50 2.60
C LEU A 24 13.96 -39.16 4.12
N HIS A 25 12.71 -38.94 4.57
CA HIS A 25 12.14 -39.10 5.91
C HIS A 25 12.33 -38.00 6.98
N THR A 26 11.23 -37.26 7.17
CA THR A 26 10.63 -36.78 8.44
C THR A 26 11.50 -36.01 9.45
N CYS A 27 11.16 -34.73 9.67
CA CYS A 27 11.53 -33.99 10.88
C CYS A 27 10.29 -33.45 11.61
N PRO A 28 10.05 -33.81 12.87
CA PRO A 28 9.13 -33.12 13.77
C PRO A 28 9.85 -32.03 14.60
N ASN A 29 9.13 -30.91 14.78
CA ASN A 29 9.13 -29.90 15.84
C ASN A 29 10.30 -29.71 16.84
N GLN A 30 10.60 -28.42 17.03
CA GLN A 30 11.07 -27.73 18.25
C GLN A 30 12.56 -27.79 18.62
N CYS A 31 13.20 -26.61 18.59
CA CYS A 31 14.44 -26.30 19.31
C CYS A 31 14.12 -25.30 20.43
N VAL A 32 14.51 -25.64 21.66
CA VAL A 32 14.47 -24.77 22.85
C VAL A 32 15.92 -24.57 23.31
N CYS A 33 16.32 -23.35 23.61
CA CYS A 33 17.63 -23.04 24.20
C CYS A 33 17.47 -22.49 25.62
N SER A 34 18.16 -23.10 26.58
CA SER A 34 18.29 -22.63 27.97
C SER A 34 19.65 -21.94 28.17
N PRO A 35 19.75 -20.83 28.93
CA PRO A 35 21.05 -20.27 29.29
C PRO A 35 21.52 -20.73 30.68
N SER A 36 22.78 -21.17 30.74
CA SER A 36 23.52 -21.47 31.97
C SER A 36 24.17 -20.23 32.59
N SER A 37 24.30 -20.31 33.91
CA SER A 37 24.77 -19.37 34.92
C SER A 37 26.24 -18.91 34.82
N LEU A 38 26.50 -17.66 35.20
CA LEU A 38 27.79 -17.20 35.75
C LEU A 38 27.57 -16.25 36.94
N LEU A 39 28.18 -16.58 38.08
CA LEU A 39 28.32 -15.77 39.31
C LEU A 39 29.47 -14.77 39.16
N PRO A 40 29.51 -13.71 40.00
CA PRO A 40 30.75 -13.48 40.74
C PRO A 40 30.60 -12.95 42.20
N HIS A 41 31.43 -13.55 43.07
CA HIS A 41 32.18 -13.06 44.24
C HIS A 41 31.64 -12.00 45.23
N GLU A 42 31.76 -12.36 46.53
CA GLU A 42 31.52 -11.55 47.73
C GLU A 42 32.61 -10.50 48.02
N GLY A 43 32.16 -9.36 48.57
CA GLY A 43 32.94 -8.43 49.38
C GLY A 43 32.00 -7.52 50.20
N LYS A 44 32.05 -7.62 51.53
CA LYS A 44 31.30 -6.78 52.50
C LYS A 44 32.28 -5.82 53.19
N PRO A 45 31.91 -4.57 53.55
CA PRO A 45 31.45 -4.36 54.92
C PRO A 45 30.36 -3.28 55.12
N GLN A 46 29.95 -3.21 56.39
CA GLN A 46 28.86 -2.51 57.08
C GLN A 46 28.66 -1.01 56.77
N GLY A 47 27.39 -0.57 56.74
CA GLY A 47 27.03 0.85 56.90
C GLY A 47 25.58 1.18 56.55
N GLY A 48 24.78 1.47 57.57
CA GLY A 48 23.59 2.36 57.53
C GLY A 48 22.54 2.18 56.42
N SER A 49 21.40 1.60 56.76
CA SER A 49 20.19 1.64 55.94
C SER A 49 19.70 3.07 55.74
N VAL A 50 19.93 3.63 54.55
CA VAL A 50 19.16 4.76 54.02
C VAL A 50 18.68 4.36 52.64
N ALA A 51 17.40 3.97 52.55
CA ALA A 51 16.75 3.67 51.29
C ALA A 51 16.54 4.98 50.53
N ILE A 52 17.37 5.23 49.52
CA ILE A 52 17.16 6.29 48.53
C ILE A 52 16.10 5.77 47.56
N GLN A 53 14.97 6.46 47.53
CA GLN A 53 13.81 6.16 46.68
C GLN A 53 14.12 6.56 45.23
N LEU A 54 14.19 5.58 44.32
CA LEU A 54 14.21 5.81 42.87
C LEU A 54 12.83 5.43 42.28
N PRO A 55 12.23 6.28 41.43
CA PRO A 55 10.89 6.04 40.90
C PRO A 55 10.96 5.11 39.68
N GLY A 56 10.51 3.87 39.86
CA GLY A 56 10.22 2.94 38.77
C GLY A 56 8.83 2.36 38.97
N LYS A 57 7.83 2.90 38.26
CA LYS A 57 6.46 2.37 38.25
C LYS A 57 6.46 1.03 37.50
N LEU A 58 6.48 -0.07 38.25
CA LEU A 58 6.17 -1.40 37.76
C LEU A 58 4.65 -1.56 37.76
N PHE A 59 4.13 -1.97 36.60
CA PHE A 59 2.73 -2.24 36.33
C PHE A 59 2.18 -3.32 37.28
N THR A 60 1.24 -2.93 38.14
CA THR A 60 0.25 -3.83 38.72
C THR A 60 -1.10 -3.23 38.44
N ASP A 61 -1.80 -3.72 37.42
CA ASP A 61 -3.26 -3.62 37.35
C ASP A 61 -3.76 -4.87 36.63
N PHE A 62 -3.88 -5.94 37.41
CA PHE A 62 -4.72 -7.08 37.09
C PHE A 62 -6.16 -6.66 37.41
N GLU A 63 -6.74 -5.82 36.55
CA GLU A 63 -8.14 -5.38 36.71
C GLU A 63 -9.06 -6.58 36.47
N ALA A 64 -9.78 -6.92 37.54
CA ALA A 64 -10.82 -7.93 37.58
C ALA A 64 -11.87 -7.70 36.49
N TRP A 65 -12.31 -8.77 35.85
CA TRP A 65 -13.40 -8.75 34.87
C TRP A 65 -14.72 -8.39 35.58
N ASP A 66 -15.15 -7.14 35.45
CA ASP A 66 -16.48 -6.69 35.86
C ASP A 66 -17.41 -6.65 34.62
N PRO A 67 -18.43 -7.52 34.52
CA PRO A 67 -19.35 -7.56 33.38
C PRO A 67 -20.33 -6.37 33.33
N HIS A 68 -20.24 -5.40 34.25
CA HIS A 68 -21.11 -4.22 34.28
C HIS A 68 -20.40 -2.87 34.10
N ARG A 69 -19.11 -2.85 33.72
CA ARG A 69 -18.47 -1.60 33.27
C ARG A 69 -19.06 -1.25 31.89
N PRO A 70 -19.78 -0.12 31.71
CA PRO A 70 -20.14 0.31 30.38
C PRO A 70 -18.81 0.60 29.67
N GLN A 71 -18.47 -0.23 28.68
CA GLN A 71 -17.35 0.02 27.79
C GLN A 71 -17.53 1.45 27.26
N GLY A 72 -16.67 2.37 27.72
CA GLY A 72 -16.53 3.66 27.08
C GLY A 72 -16.22 3.35 25.62
N ARG A 73 -17.20 3.60 24.75
CA ARG A 73 -17.07 3.36 23.31
C ARG A 73 -15.78 4.04 22.88
N ARG A 74 -14.79 3.24 22.47
CA ARG A 74 -13.71 3.74 21.61
C ARG A 74 -14.43 4.54 20.52
N PRO A 75 -14.07 5.81 20.25
CA PRO A 75 -14.80 6.59 19.25
C PRO A 75 -14.83 5.74 17.98
N GLU A 76 -16.05 5.29 17.62
CA GLU A 76 -16.27 4.60 16.36
C GLU A 76 -15.79 5.58 15.31
N ILE A 77 -14.75 5.21 14.56
CA ILE A 77 -14.25 6.00 13.45
C ILE A 77 -15.45 6.13 12.50
N GLN A 78 -16.10 7.30 12.51
CA GLN A 78 -17.29 7.52 11.72
C GLN A 78 -16.86 7.65 10.27
N GLY A 79 -17.35 6.75 9.42
CA GLY A 79 -17.09 6.73 7.99
C GLY A 79 -16.02 5.73 7.53
N PRO A 80 -15.77 5.68 6.21
CA PRO A 80 -14.90 4.67 5.61
C PRO A 80 -13.45 4.79 6.09
N LYS A 81 -12.79 3.64 6.28
CA LYS A 81 -11.41 3.57 6.78
C LYS A 81 -10.42 4.41 5.94
N TYR A 82 -10.61 4.45 4.62
CA TYR A 82 -9.72 5.22 3.74
C TYR A 82 -9.74 6.73 4.07
N CYS A 83 -10.88 7.30 4.47
CA CYS A 83 -11.01 8.73 4.80
C CYS A 83 -10.12 9.18 5.98
N HIS A 84 -9.75 8.25 6.85
CA HIS A 84 -8.95 8.50 8.06
C HIS A 84 -7.51 8.00 7.94
N SER A 85 -7.14 7.44 6.79
CA SER A 85 -5.83 6.85 6.57
C SER A 85 -5.35 7.13 5.15
N SER A 86 -5.29 6.09 4.32
CA SER A 86 -4.88 6.15 2.91
C SER A 86 -5.62 5.07 2.12
N PHE A 87 -5.43 5.07 0.82
CA PHE A 87 -5.86 3.98 -0.06
C PHE A 87 -4.67 3.54 -0.92
N ASP A 88 -4.70 2.30 -1.38
CA ASP A 88 -3.65 1.71 -2.20
C ASP A 88 -3.82 2.07 -3.69
N ALA A 89 -5.07 2.17 -4.15
CA ALA A 89 -5.41 2.62 -5.50
C ALA A 89 -6.84 3.18 -5.56
N ILE A 90 -7.13 3.95 -6.60
CA ILE A 90 -8.48 4.49 -6.88
C ILE A 90 -8.72 4.53 -8.39
N THR A 91 -9.97 4.28 -8.82
CA THR A 91 -10.42 4.48 -10.20
C THR A 91 -11.88 4.89 -10.24
N VAL A 92 -12.36 5.30 -11.41
CA VAL A 92 -13.75 5.69 -11.67
C VAL A 92 -14.29 4.97 -12.90
N ASP A 93 -15.58 4.62 -12.92
CA ASP A 93 -16.26 4.08 -14.10
C ASP A 93 -16.96 5.17 -14.96
N GLY A 94 -17.61 4.75 -16.05
CA GLY A 94 -18.34 5.63 -16.95
C GLY A 94 -19.56 6.31 -16.31
N GLN A 95 -20.06 5.80 -15.18
CA GLN A 95 -21.15 6.40 -14.40
C GLN A 95 -20.63 7.31 -13.26
N GLN A 96 -19.34 7.62 -13.24
CA GLN A 96 -18.68 8.38 -12.17
C GLN A 96 -18.76 7.71 -10.79
N ARG A 97 -18.91 6.39 -10.75
CA ARG A 97 -18.78 5.63 -9.52
C ARG A 97 -17.31 5.39 -9.24
N LEU A 98 -16.87 5.75 -8.05
CA LEU A 98 -15.52 5.51 -7.60
C LEU A 98 -15.37 4.12 -7.04
N TYR A 99 -14.18 3.56 -7.24
CA TYR A 99 -13.71 2.34 -6.64
C TYR A 99 -12.42 2.68 -5.90
N ILE A 100 -12.46 2.61 -4.56
CA ILE A 100 -11.34 2.93 -3.69
C ILE A 100 -10.86 1.62 -3.06
N PHE A 101 -9.58 1.31 -3.19
CA PHE A 101 -9.01 0.02 -2.79
C PHE A 101 -8.05 0.19 -1.62
N GLN A 102 -8.17 -0.68 -0.60
CA GLN A 102 -7.26 -0.70 0.53
C GLN A 102 -7.11 -2.13 1.07
N GLY A 103 -5.90 -2.67 1.03
CA GLY A 103 -5.59 -4.03 1.43
C GLY A 103 -6.38 -5.07 0.64
N SER A 104 -7.15 -5.88 1.35
CA SER A 104 -8.02 -6.91 0.77
C SER A 104 -9.46 -6.44 0.54
N HIS A 105 -9.74 -5.14 0.65
CA HIS A 105 -11.09 -4.59 0.55
C HIS A 105 -11.16 -3.44 -0.46
N PHE A 106 -12.38 -3.13 -0.89
CA PHE A 106 -12.68 -1.93 -1.66
C PHE A 106 -14.04 -1.34 -1.26
N TRP A 107 -14.24 -0.07 -1.59
CA TRP A 107 -15.50 0.66 -1.44
C TRP A 107 -15.98 1.14 -2.80
N GLU A 108 -17.30 1.18 -2.98
CA GLU A 108 -17.93 1.89 -4.08
C GLU A 108 -18.47 3.21 -3.56
N VAL A 109 -18.12 4.32 -4.21
CA VAL A 109 -18.69 5.63 -3.90
C VAL A 109 -19.50 6.08 -5.11
N ALA A 110 -20.79 6.30 -4.91
CA ALA A 110 -21.65 6.86 -5.95
C ALA A 110 -21.28 8.32 -6.24
N ALA A 111 -21.72 8.85 -7.38
CA ALA A 111 -21.36 10.20 -7.82
C ALA A 111 -21.83 11.30 -6.85
N ASP A 112 -22.83 11.02 -6.02
CA ASP A 112 -23.35 11.89 -4.95
C ASP A 112 -22.55 11.81 -3.64
N GLY A 113 -21.53 10.95 -3.58
CA GLY A 113 -20.69 10.72 -2.40
C GLY A 113 -21.22 9.66 -1.44
N ASN A 114 -22.30 8.94 -1.78
CA ASN A 114 -22.78 7.84 -0.94
C ASN A 114 -21.83 6.62 -1.03
N VAL A 115 -21.38 6.12 0.12
CA VAL A 115 -20.36 5.07 0.21
C VAL A 115 -20.98 3.73 0.59
N SER A 116 -20.58 2.66 -0.08
CA SER A 116 -20.94 1.30 0.31
C SER A 116 -20.21 0.84 1.58
N GLU A 117 -20.67 -0.24 2.20
CA GLU A 117 -19.82 -1.01 3.13
C GLU A 117 -18.55 -1.55 2.43
N PRO A 118 -17.45 -1.80 3.17
CA PRO A 118 -16.25 -2.42 2.60
C PRO A 118 -16.57 -3.82 2.08
N ARG A 119 -16.19 -4.08 0.84
CA ARG A 119 -16.37 -5.40 0.20
C ARG A 119 -15.02 -6.10 0.03
N PRO A 120 -14.93 -7.42 0.27
CA PRO A 120 -13.73 -8.18 -0.03
C PRO A 120 -13.37 -8.12 -1.52
N LEU A 121 -12.12 -7.82 -1.83
CA LEU A 121 -11.61 -7.71 -3.20
C LEU A 121 -11.82 -9.00 -4.00
N GLN A 122 -11.56 -10.14 -3.35
CA GLN A 122 -11.68 -11.48 -3.92
C GLN A 122 -13.11 -11.90 -4.21
N GLU A 123 -14.11 -11.30 -3.55
CA GLU A 123 -15.52 -11.61 -3.80
C GLU A 123 -15.95 -11.13 -5.19
N ARG A 124 -15.49 -9.94 -5.59
CA ARG A 124 -15.79 -9.37 -6.91
C ARG A 124 -14.79 -9.77 -7.98
N TRP A 125 -13.50 -9.80 -7.65
CA TRP A 125 -12.41 -10.12 -8.58
C TRP A 125 -11.58 -11.29 -8.07
N ALA A 126 -12.12 -12.49 -8.25
CA ALA A 126 -11.46 -13.72 -7.85
C ALA A 126 -10.03 -13.81 -8.46
N GLY A 127 -9.05 -14.11 -7.61
CA GLY A 127 -7.64 -14.20 -7.99
C GLY A 127 -6.86 -12.88 -8.01
N LEU A 128 -7.48 -11.74 -7.65
CA LEU A 128 -6.81 -10.45 -7.57
C LEU A 128 -6.11 -10.24 -6.21
N PRO A 129 -4.78 -10.15 -6.14
CA PRO A 129 -4.07 -10.08 -4.86
C PRO A 129 -4.46 -8.82 -4.05
N PRO A 130 -4.36 -8.86 -2.72
CA PRO A 130 -4.54 -7.67 -1.89
C PRO A 130 -3.42 -6.64 -2.17
N HIS A 131 -3.65 -5.40 -1.74
CA HIS A 131 -2.74 -4.28 -1.91
C HIS A 131 -2.38 -4.04 -3.37
N ILE A 132 -3.39 -3.88 -4.23
CA ILE A 132 -3.15 -3.46 -5.61
C ILE A 132 -2.50 -2.08 -5.63
N GLU A 133 -1.58 -1.83 -6.56
CA GLU A 133 -0.76 -0.62 -6.56
C GLU A 133 -1.29 0.43 -7.52
N ALA A 134 -2.00 0.00 -8.57
CA ALA A 134 -2.70 0.90 -9.47
C ALA A 134 -3.94 0.23 -10.06
N ALA A 135 -4.95 1.04 -10.37
CA ALA A 135 -6.18 0.60 -11.01
C ALA A 135 -6.69 1.66 -11.99
N ALA A 136 -7.32 1.22 -13.08
CA ALA A 136 -8.01 2.08 -14.02
C ALA A 136 -9.18 1.33 -14.66
N VAL A 137 -10.25 2.04 -15.02
CA VAL A 137 -11.35 1.50 -15.83
C VAL A 137 -11.26 2.11 -17.22
N SER A 138 -11.30 1.27 -18.25
CA SER A 138 -11.46 1.75 -19.62
C SER A 138 -12.87 2.32 -19.78
N LEU A 139 -12.99 3.61 -20.11
CA LEU A 139 -14.31 4.22 -20.33
C LEU A 139 -14.94 3.75 -21.64
N ASP A 140 -14.16 3.17 -22.56
CA ASP A 140 -14.66 2.63 -23.82
C ASP A 140 -15.31 1.25 -23.63
N SER A 141 -14.66 0.36 -22.86
CA SER A 141 -15.12 -1.03 -22.69
C SER A 141 -15.76 -1.32 -21.34
N GLY A 142 -15.59 -0.45 -20.35
CA GLY A 142 -15.97 -0.71 -18.95
C GLY A 142 -15.11 -1.76 -18.25
N ASP A 143 -14.01 -2.20 -18.88
CA ASP A 143 -13.14 -3.21 -18.27
C ASP A 143 -12.23 -2.57 -17.21
N PHE A 144 -12.08 -3.26 -16.08
CA PHE A 144 -11.17 -2.92 -14.99
C PHE A 144 -9.79 -3.46 -15.29
N TYR A 145 -8.78 -2.62 -15.10
CA TYR A 145 -7.37 -2.97 -15.20
C TYR A 145 -6.73 -2.78 -13.83
N PHE A 146 -6.01 -3.79 -13.36
CA PHE A 146 -5.32 -3.78 -12.07
C PHE A 146 -3.85 -4.09 -12.26
N PHE A 147 -3.00 -3.48 -11.43
CA PHE A 147 -1.56 -3.61 -11.51
C PHE A 147 -0.97 -3.88 -10.12
N LYS A 148 -0.04 -4.84 -10.06
CA LYS A 148 0.72 -5.15 -8.85
C LYS A 148 2.06 -5.82 -9.19
N GLY A 149 3.15 -5.27 -8.70
CA GLY A 149 4.50 -5.72 -8.98
C GLY A 149 4.79 -5.67 -10.47
N SER A 150 4.94 -6.84 -11.10
CA SER A 150 5.15 -6.96 -12.55
C SER A 150 3.95 -7.54 -13.30
N ARG A 151 2.83 -7.72 -12.60
CA ARG A 151 1.65 -8.41 -13.13
C ARG A 151 0.48 -7.45 -13.30
N CYS A 152 -0.37 -7.76 -14.26
CA CYS A 152 -1.66 -7.09 -14.42
C CYS A 152 -2.80 -8.07 -14.61
N TRP A 153 -3.99 -7.57 -14.31
CA TRP A 153 -5.25 -8.27 -14.48
C TRP A 153 -6.21 -7.38 -15.26
N ARG A 154 -7.10 -8.00 -16.03
CA ARG A 154 -8.18 -7.33 -16.73
C ARG A 154 -9.48 -8.06 -16.44
N PHE A 155 -10.50 -7.33 -16.02
CA PHE A 155 -11.80 -7.88 -15.68
C PHE A 155 -12.92 -7.11 -16.38
N ARG A 156 -13.94 -7.83 -16.84
CA ARG A 156 -15.20 -7.26 -17.32
C ARG A 156 -16.27 -7.51 -16.26
N GLY A 157 -16.62 -6.47 -15.51
CA GLY A 157 -17.36 -6.65 -14.27
C GLY A 157 -16.59 -7.59 -13.32
N PRO A 158 -17.17 -8.72 -12.86
CA PRO A 158 -16.46 -9.71 -12.05
C PRO A 158 -15.70 -10.77 -12.87
N LYS A 159 -15.90 -10.84 -14.19
CA LYS A 159 -15.34 -11.92 -15.02
C LYS A 159 -13.91 -11.59 -15.47
N PRO A 160 -12.92 -12.45 -15.23
CA PRO A 160 -11.58 -12.24 -15.76
C PRO A 160 -11.60 -12.31 -17.30
N VAL A 161 -10.96 -11.34 -17.95
CA VAL A 161 -10.80 -11.31 -19.41
C VAL A 161 -9.60 -12.16 -19.83
N TRP A 162 -8.54 -12.15 -19.02
CA TRP A 162 -7.39 -13.03 -19.19
C TRP A 162 -7.52 -14.25 -18.28
N GLY A 163 -7.28 -15.45 -18.81
CA GLY A 163 -7.33 -16.69 -18.02
C GLY A 163 -6.27 -16.77 -16.92
N SER A 164 -5.25 -15.92 -16.97
CA SER A 164 -4.21 -15.80 -15.94
C SER A 164 -3.64 -14.37 -15.88
N PRO A 165 -2.99 -13.99 -14.76
CA PRO A 165 -2.33 -12.69 -14.63
C PRO A 165 -1.23 -12.52 -15.68
N GLN A 166 -1.22 -11.37 -16.37
CA GLN A 166 -0.27 -11.11 -17.46
C GLN A 166 1.04 -10.53 -16.91
N LEU A 167 2.17 -10.94 -17.46
CA LEU A 167 3.48 -10.35 -17.14
C LEU A 167 3.67 -9.05 -17.93
N CYS A 168 3.16 -7.95 -17.40
CA CYS A 168 3.14 -6.65 -18.06
C CYS A 168 4.50 -6.04 -18.33
N ARG A 169 5.51 -6.41 -17.54
CA ARG A 169 6.90 -6.02 -17.81
C ARG A 169 7.38 -6.49 -19.19
N ALA A 170 6.86 -7.60 -19.70
CA ALA A 170 7.19 -8.08 -21.04
C ALA A 170 6.74 -7.10 -22.15
N GLY A 171 5.76 -6.25 -21.85
CA GLY A 171 5.32 -5.17 -22.73
C GLY A 171 5.98 -3.81 -22.47
N GLY A 172 7.04 -3.76 -21.65
CA GLY A 172 7.77 -2.53 -21.34
C GLY A 172 7.24 -1.73 -20.16
N LEU A 173 6.22 -2.22 -19.44
CA LEU A 173 5.67 -1.52 -18.27
C LEU A 173 6.61 -1.56 -17.06
N PRO A 174 6.57 -0.52 -16.20
CA PRO A 174 7.39 -0.47 -14.99
C PRO A 174 6.94 -1.55 -13.99
N ARG A 175 7.85 -1.87 -13.07
CA ARG A 175 7.47 -2.63 -11.86
C ARG A 175 6.90 -1.66 -10.83
N HIS A 176 5.91 -2.13 -10.10
CA HIS A 176 5.25 -1.39 -9.01
C HIS A 176 4.79 0.01 -9.43
N PRO A 177 3.90 0.15 -10.44
CA PRO A 177 3.40 1.47 -10.83
C PRO A 177 2.69 2.15 -9.68
N ASP A 178 2.78 3.48 -9.61
CA ASP A 178 2.23 4.27 -8.50
C ASP A 178 0.75 4.57 -8.73
N ALA A 179 0.36 4.84 -9.99
CA ALA A 179 -1.03 5.04 -10.38
C ALA A 179 -1.28 4.62 -11.83
N ALA A 180 -2.56 4.41 -12.15
CA ALA A 180 -3.03 4.19 -13.50
C ALA A 180 -4.22 5.11 -13.77
N LEU A 181 -4.35 5.54 -15.02
CA LEU A 181 -5.36 6.48 -15.48
C LEU A 181 -5.86 6.02 -16.84
N PHE A 182 -7.17 5.97 -17.05
CA PHE A 182 -7.70 6.01 -18.41
C PHE A 182 -7.77 7.46 -18.85
N PHE A 183 -7.01 7.83 -19.89
CA PHE A 183 -6.93 9.20 -20.39
C PHE A 183 -7.88 9.38 -21.57
N PRO A 184 -9.04 10.06 -21.39
CA PRO A 184 -10.08 10.11 -22.40
C PRO A 184 -9.64 10.66 -23.77
N PRO A 185 -8.81 11.73 -23.87
CA PRO A 185 -8.39 12.27 -25.17
C PRO A 185 -7.66 11.28 -26.07
N LEU A 186 -6.91 10.35 -25.48
CA LEU A 186 -6.19 9.32 -26.23
C LEU A 186 -6.95 8.00 -26.29
N SER A 187 -7.99 7.82 -25.46
CA SER A 187 -8.73 6.57 -25.31
C SER A 187 -7.74 5.41 -25.01
N ARG A 188 -6.83 5.69 -24.06
CA ARG A 188 -5.71 4.81 -23.68
C ARG A 188 -5.44 4.85 -22.18
N LEU A 189 -4.86 3.77 -21.67
CA LEU A 189 -4.36 3.70 -20.31
C LEU A 189 -2.97 4.36 -20.22
N ILE A 190 -2.78 5.12 -19.16
CA ILE A 190 -1.54 5.77 -18.77
C ILE A 190 -1.14 5.25 -17.39
N LEU A 191 0.10 4.82 -17.26
CA LEU A 191 0.68 4.37 -15.99
C LEU A 191 1.74 5.36 -15.53
N PHE A 192 1.73 5.71 -14.25
CA PHE A 192 2.69 6.63 -13.64
C PHE A 192 3.68 5.85 -12.76
N LYS A 193 4.97 6.22 -12.83
CA LYS A 193 6.01 5.70 -11.97
C LYS A 193 7.10 6.73 -11.71
N GLY A 194 7.23 7.21 -10.47
CA GLY A 194 8.17 8.25 -10.07
C GLY A 194 8.06 9.46 -10.99
N ALA A 195 9.19 9.90 -11.54
CA ALA A 195 9.29 11.00 -12.50
C ALA A 195 8.83 10.67 -13.94
N HIS A 196 8.19 9.53 -14.19
CA HIS A 196 7.87 9.05 -15.54
C HIS A 196 6.41 8.59 -15.70
N TYR A 197 5.92 8.64 -16.95
CA TYR A 197 4.66 8.03 -17.33
C TYR A 197 4.76 7.22 -18.63
N TYR A 198 3.90 6.22 -18.75
CA TYR A 198 3.90 5.21 -19.81
C TYR A 198 2.51 5.16 -20.44
N VAL A 199 2.40 5.23 -21.76
CA VAL A 199 1.12 5.08 -22.46
C VAL A 199 1.04 3.69 -23.05
N LEU A 200 -0.06 2.99 -22.78
CA LEU A 200 -0.32 1.66 -23.31
C LEU A 200 -0.97 1.75 -24.70
N ALA A 201 -0.64 0.78 -25.55
CA ALA A 201 -1.32 0.54 -26.80
C ALA A 201 -2.80 0.19 -26.56
N ARG A 202 -3.67 0.57 -27.50
CA ARG A 202 -5.13 0.44 -27.39
C ARG A 202 -5.58 -1.01 -27.14
N ASP A 203 -4.94 -1.97 -27.81
CA ASP A 203 -5.37 -3.37 -27.81
C ASP A 203 -4.46 -4.30 -26.98
N GLY A 204 -3.56 -3.74 -26.16
CA GLY A 204 -2.56 -4.56 -25.49
C GLY A 204 -1.95 -3.94 -24.24
N LEU A 205 -1.03 -4.70 -23.65
CA LEU A 205 -0.20 -4.30 -22.52
C LEU A 205 1.18 -3.77 -22.96
N GLN A 206 1.32 -3.46 -24.25
CA GLN A 206 2.56 -2.94 -24.82
C GLN A 206 2.62 -1.43 -24.61
N VAL A 207 3.78 -0.93 -24.19
CA VAL A 207 4.06 0.50 -24.12
C VAL A 207 4.24 1.04 -25.53
N GLU A 208 3.62 2.17 -25.81
CA GLU A 208 3.73 2.85 -27.10
C GLU A 208 5.16 3.36 -27.34
N PRO A 209 5.59 3.44 -28.61
CA PRO A 209 6.87 4.05 -28.94
C PRO A 209 7.02 5.45 -28.34
N TYR A 210 8.26 5.84 -28.02
CA TYR A 210 8.61 7.13 -27.40
C TYR A 210 8.23 7.29 -25.91
N TYR A 211 7.76 6.23 -25.26
CA TYR A 211 7.54 6.18 -23.81
C TYR A 211 8.58 5.28 -23.10
N PRO A 212 8.90 5.53 -21.81
CA PRO A 212 8.31 6.55 -20.95
C PRO A 212 8.72 7.98 -21.30
N ARG A 213 7.84 8.93 -20.95
CA ARG A 213 8.12 10.37 -20.97
C ARG A 213 8.16 10.92 -19.54
N GLY A 214 8.75 12.10 -19.37
CA GLY A 214 8.91 12.74 -18.06
C GLY A 214 7.58 13.28 -17.53
N LEU A 215 7.37 13.17 -16.22
CA LEU A 215 6.18 13.66 -15.53
C LEU A 215 6.01 15.19 -15.67
N GLN A 216 7.07 15.91 -16.02
CA GLN A 216 7.03 17.35 -16.35
C GLN A 216 6.02 17.73 -17.43
N ASP A 217 5.61 16.79 -18.29
CA ASP A 217 4.52 17.00 -19.27
C ASP A 217 3.15 17.18 -18.57
N TRP A 218 3.01 16.71 -17.32
CA TRP A 218 1.86 16.87 -16.43
C TRP A 218 2.15 17.96 -15.39
N GLY A 219 2.10 19.22 -15.83
CA GLY A 219 2.62 20.32 -15.05
C GLY A 219 1.96 20.47 -13.68
N GLY A 220 2.80 20.55 -12.64
CA GLY A 220 2.38 20.71 -11.24
C GLY A 220 1.91 19.43 -10.53
N VAL A 221 1.88 18.28 -11.22
CA VAL A 221 1.58 16.98 -10.59
C VAL A 221 2.84 16.46 -9.87
N PRO A 222 2.74 16.04 -8.60
CA PRO A 222 3.88 15.47 -7.88
C PRO A 222 4.20 14.06 -8.39
N GLU A 223 5.43 13.60 -8.17
CA GLU A 223 5.81 12.20 -8.35
C GLU A 223 5.09 11.30 -7.33
N GLU A 224 5.12 9.97 -7.54
CA GLU A 224 4.64 8.98 -6.56
C GLU A 224 3.17 9.18 -6.14
N VAL A 225 2.32 9.52 -7.10
CA VAL A 225 0.87 9.62 -6.87
C VAL A 225 0.28 8.26 -6.50
N SER A 226 -0.64 8.23 -5.55
CA SER A 226 -1.39 7.02 -5.16
C SER A 226 -2.61 6.75 -6.04
N GLY A 227 -2.95 7.67 -6.94
CA GLY A 227 -4.12 7.53 -7.79
C GLY A 227 -4.30 8.68 -8.77
N ALA A 228 -5.00 8.39 -9.86
CA ALA A 228 -5.38 9.37 -10.87
C ALA A 228 -6.70 8.97 -11.54
N LEU A 229 -7.63 9.91 -11.70
CA LEU A 229 -8.90 9.63 -12.38
C LEU A 229 -9.45 10.83 -13.15
N PRO A 230 -10.11 10.61 -14.30
CA PRO A 230 -10.77 11.68 -15.05
C PRO A 230 -12.13 12.02 -14.46
N ARG A 231 -12.57 13.27 -14.63
CA ARG A 231 -13.89 13.76 -14.24
C ARG A 231 -14.68 14.27 -15.44
N LEU A 232 -15.99 14.36 -15.29
CA LEU A 232 -16.89 14.83 -16.37
C LEU A 232 -16.68 16.30 -16.75
N ASP A 233 -16.12 17.11 -15.86
CA ASP A 233 -15.78 18.50 -16.12
C ASP A 233 -14.52 18.68 -16.98
N GLY A 234 -13.92 17.58 -17.46
CA GLY A 234 -12.68 17.60 -18.22
C GLY A 234 -11.43 17.83 -17.35
N SER A 235 -11.54 17.71 -16.03
CA SER A 235 -10.39 17.69 -15.14
C SER A 235 -9.90 16.26 -14.87
N ILE A 236 -8.63 16.14 -14.49
CA ILE A 236 -8.05 14.92 -13.94
C ILE A 236 -7.65 15.21 -12.51
N VAL A 237 -8.05 14.35 -11.58
CA VAL A 237 -7.70 14.48 -10.17
C VAL A 237 -6.62 13.45 -9.85
N PHE A 238 -5.46 13.95 -9.43
CA PHE A 238 -4.35 13.16 -8.91
C PHE A 238 -4.38 13.19 -7.38
N PHE A 239 -3.94 12.09 -6.77
CA PHE A 239 -3.89 11.94 -5.32
C PHE A 239 -2.48 11.55 -4.88
N ARG A 240 -2.05 12.08 -3.75
CA ARG A 240 -0.85 11.65 -3.04
C ARG A 240 -1.02 11.97 -1.57
N ASP A 241 -0.78 10.98 -0.72
CA ASP A 241 -0.95 11.09 0.73
C ASP A 241 -2.35 11.64 1.08
N ASP A 242 -2.43 12.73 1.83
CA ASP A 242 -3.67 13.43 2.21
C ASP A 242 -4.08 14.55 1.22
N ARG A 243 -3.37 14.69 0.08
CA ARG A 243 -3.55 15.78 -0.88
C ARG A 243 -4.05 15.33 -2.24
N TYR A 244 -4.74 16.26 -2.92
CA TYR A 244 -5.09 16.13 -4.33
C TYR A 244 -4.57 17.29 -5.16
N TRP A 245 -4.44 17.04 -6.46
CA TRP A 245 -4.17 18.04 -7.49
C TRP A 245 -5.21 17.87 -8.58
N ARG A 246 -5.95 18.94 -8.86
CA ARG A 246 -6.85 19.02 -10.01
C ARG A 246 -6.07 19.58 -11.19
N LEU A 247 -6.02 18.82 -12.27
CA LEU A 247 -5.34 19.18 -13.51
C LEU A 247 -6.37 19.42 -14.62
N ASP A 248 -6.17 20.49 -15.39
CA ASP A 248 -6.92 20.74 -16.61
C ASP A 248 -6.40 19.83 -17.72
N GLN A 249 -7.26 18.96 -18.24
CA GLN A 249 -6.87 17.93 -19.21
C GLN A 249 -6.41 18.53 -20.55
N ALA A 250 -6.97 19.67 -20.97
CA ALA A 250 -6.63 20.29 -22.24
C ALA A 250 -5.27 20.99 -22.18
N ARG A 251 -4.95 21.59 -21.03
CA ARG A 251 -3.69 22.32 -20.81
C ARG A 251 -2.58 21.44 -20.24
N LEU A 252 -2.92 20.27 -19.68
CA LEU A 252 -2.01 19.42 -18.91
C LEU A 252 -1.29 20.18 -17.78
N GLN A 253 -2.05 21.00 -17.04
CA GLN A 253 -1.53 21.84 -15.96
C GLN A 253 -2.44 21.75 -14.73
N ALA A 254 -1.83 21.59 -13.56
CA ALA A 254 -2.51 21.65 -12.28
C ALA A 254 -3.09 23.07 -12.05
N THR A 255 -4.38 23.13 -11.75
CA THR A 255 -5.12 24.37 -11.52
C THR A 255 -5.52 24.57 -10.07
N ALA A 256 -5.59 23.50 -9.28
CA ALA A 256 -5.88 23.55 -7.86
C ALA A 256 -5.24 22.37 -7.12
N SER A 257 -5.03 22.55 -5.82
CA SER A 257 -4.60 21.48 -4.92
C SER A 257 -5.19 21.71 -3.52
N GLY A 258 -5.41 20.64 -2.77
CA GLY A 258 -5.97 20.74 -1.42
C GLY A 258 -5.98 19.39 -0.71
N ARG A 259 -6.75 19.28 0.37
CA ARG A 259 -6.92 18.04 1.16
C ARG A 259 -8.14 17.27 0.72
N TRP A 260 -7.96 16.07 0.17
CA TRP A 260 -9.05 15.37 -0.51
C TRP A 260 -10.17 14.94 0.44
N ALA A 261 -9.83 14.44 1.63
CA ALA A 261 -10.82 13.94 2.58
C ALA A 261 -11.75 15.05 3.11
N ALA A 262 -11.23 16.28 3.21
CA ALA A 262 -11.97 17.42 3.75
C ALA A 262 -12.69 18.23 2.66
N GLU A 263 -12.12 18.31 1.44
CA GLU A 263 -12.57 19.24 0.41
C GLU A 263 -13.31 18.56 -0.77
N LEU A 264 -13.21 17.24 -0.91
CA LEU A 264 -13.85 16.51 -2.01
C LEU A 264 -15.08 15.75 -1.50
N PRO A 265 -16.27 16.36 -1.47
CA PRO A 265 -17.48 15.74 -0.92
C PRO A 265 -17.86 14.41 -1.59
N TRP A 266 -17.58 14.29 -2.88
CA TRP A 266 -17.83 13.09 -3.68
C TRP A 266 -16.89 11.92 -3.33
N MET A 267 -15.89 12.12 -2.45
CA MET A 267 -15.10 11.03 -1.85
C MET A 267 -15.82 10.36 -0.68
N GLY A 268 -16.97 10.89 -0.23
CA GLY A 268 -17.78 10.23 0.80
C GLY A 268 -17.23 10.31 2.23
N CYS A 269 -16.38 11.30 2.51
CA CYS A 269 -15.73 11.47 3.82
C CYS A 269 -16.47 12.42 4.78
N TRP A 270 -17.76 12.66 4.57
CA TRP A 270 -18.57 13.65 5.31
C TRP A 270 -18.58 13.48 6.84
N HIS A 271 -18.42 12.26 7.34
CA HIS A 271 -18.39 11.99 8.78
C HIS A 271 -16.99 11.99 9.40
N ALA A 272 -15.93 12.24 8.62
CA ALA A 272 -14.58 12.34 9.15
C ALA A 272 -14.34 13.62 9.96
N ASN A 273 -15.18 14.64 9.78
CA ASN A 273 -15.05 15.96 10.42
C ASN A 273 -16.06 16.24 11.54
N SER A 274 -16.95 15.30 11.90
CA SER A 274 -17.95 15.51 12.97
C SER A 274 -17.41 15.36 14.40
N GLY A 275 -16.09 15.15 14.58
CA GLY A 275 -15.43 15.04 15.89
C GLY A 275 -15.01 16.37 16.53
N GLY A 276 -15.37 17.53 15.97
CA GLY A 276 -14.81 18.80 16.42
C GLY A 276 -15.69 20.03 16.14
N SER A 277 -16.95 20.02 16.56
CA SER A 277 -17.65 21.24 16.97
C SER A 277 -19.00 20.87 17.61
N LEU A 278 -19.05 20.86 18.93
CA LEU A 278 -20.30 21.03 19.67
C LEU A 278 -20.24 22.44 20.25
N PHE A 279 -21.10 23.32 19.73
CA PHE A 279 -21.52 24.54 20.43
C PHE A 279 -22.64 24.19 21.39
#